data_AF-A0A5K1JWX1-F1
#
_entry.id   AF-A0A5K1JWX1-F1
#
_cell.length_a   1.000
_cell.length_b   1.000
_cell.length_c   1.000
_cell.angle_alpha   90.00
_cell.angle_beta   90.00
_cell.angle_gamma   90.00
#
_symmetry.space_group_name_H-M   'P 1'
#
loop_
_entity.id
_entity.type
_entity.pdbx_description
1 polymer ?
#
loop_
_entity_poly.entity_id
_entity_poly.type
_entity_poly.pdbx_seq_one_letter_code
_entity_poly.pdbx_strand_id
1 'polypeptide(L)'
;MPTAAKPTSHKNALDIRLAESVVFLRAGDATGRRRGILADAPPGMLRGLLVLNVAKPTRITSIEVELTGKTNTAWPEGVGARRIEISEEHEIYSQSYVFFRAGHTPGSNFRRHLSVGPGLALEHEDEDHSERSSIVQPE
;
A
#
# COMPACT_ATOMS: atom_id res chain seq x y z
N MET A 1 -35.98 -20.26 27.22
CA MET A 1 -34.69 -19.71 27.69
C MET A 1 -33.91 -19.23 26.47
N PRO A 2 -33.80 -17.93 26.18
CA PRO A 2 -32.93 -17.45 25.11
C PRO A 2 -31.49 -17.38 25.65
N THR A 3 -30.57 -18.11 25.03
CA THR A 3 -29.13 -18.05 25.33
C THR A 3 -28.57 -16.72 24.82
N ALA A 4 -28.12 -15.87 25.75
CA ALA A 4 -27.47 -14.60 25.43
C ALA A 4 -26.15 -14.86 24.67
N ALA A 5 -26.06 -14.35 23.44
CA ALA A 5 -24.81 -14.35 22.68
C ALA A 5 -23.77 -13.47 23.38
N LYS A 6 -22.58 -14.02 23.58
CA LYS A 6 -21.45 -13.36 24.25
C LYS A 6 -21.00 -12.15 23.41
N PRO A 7 -20.79 -10.95 24.00
CA PRO A 7 -20.39 -9.78 23.24
C PRO A 7 -19.03 -10.03 22.58
N THR A 8 -18.99 -9.96 21.26
CA THR A 8 -17.76 -10.07 20.48
C THR A 8 -16.86 -8.88 20.81
N SER A 9 -15.66 -9.16 21.32
CA SER A 9 -14.64 -8.15 21.57
C SER A 9 -14.36 -7.39 20.27
N HIS A 10 -14.73 -6.12 20.22
CA HIS A 10 -14.45 -5.24 19.09
C HIS A 10 -12.93 -4.98 19.04
N LYS A 11 -12.22 -5.75 18.21
CA LYS A 11 -10.80 -5.56 17.92
C LYS A 11 -10.66 -4.73 16.65
N ASN A 12 -9.61 -3.92 16.57
CA ASN A 12 -9.24 -3.28 15.32
C ASN A 12 -8.89 -4.38 14.30
N ALA A 13 -9.31 -4.22 13.05
CA ALA A 13 -9.10 -5.21 12.00
C ALA A 13 -8.68 -4.52 10.69
N LEU A 14 -7.77 -5.14 9.96
CA LEU A 14 -7.33 -4.72 8.63
C LEU A 14 -7.69 -5.82 7.64
N ASP A 15 -8.41 -5.47 6.58
CA ASP A 15 -8.87 -6.39 5.53
C ASP A 15 -8.39 -5.89 4.17
N ILE A 16 -7.93 -6.80 3.31
CA ILE A 16 -7.52 -6.51 1.93
C ILE A 16 -8.44 -7.29 1.00
N ARG A 17 -9.16 -6.57 0.15
CA ARG A 17 -10.04 -7.16 -0.87
C ARG A 17 -9.46 -6.88 -2.24
N LEU A 18 -8.86 -7.90 -2.84
CA LEU A 18 -8.35 -7.80 -4.21
C LEU A 18 -9.51 -7.82 -5.21
N ALA A 19 -9.39 -7.03 -6.28
CA ALA A 19 -10.36 -7.06 -7.37
C ALA A 19 -10.18 -8.30 -8.25
N GLU A 20 -8.94 -8.78 -8.37
CA GLU A 20 -8.57 -9.99 -9.10
C GLU A 20 -7.82 -10.96 -8.17
N SER A 21 -8.11 -12.26 -8.28
CA SER A 21 -7.35 -13.30 -7.57
C SER A 21 -6.02 -13.64 -8.24
N VAL A 22 -5.87 -13.27 -9.52
CA VAL A 22 -4.70 -13.55 -10.35
C VAL A 22 -4.47 -12.37 -11.29
N VAL A 23 -3.20 -11.94 -11.41
CA VAL A 23 -2.77 -10.91 -12.36
C VAL A 23 -1.91 -11.58 -13.44
N PHE A 24 -2.24 -11.33 -14.70
CA PHE A 24 -1.45 -11.85 -15.83
C PHE A 24 -0.38 -10.86 -16.22
N LEU A 25 0.88 -11.26 -16.05
CA LEU A 25 2.03 -10.47 -16.51
C LEU A 25 2.30 -10.79 -17.98
N ARG A 26 2.33 -9.75 -18.81
CA ARG A 26 2.73 -9.86 -20.22
C ARG A 26 4.25 -9.76 -20.29
N ALA A 27 4.93 -10.89 -20.14
CA ALA A 27 6.36 -10.98 -20.43
C ALA A 27 6.59 -11.19 -21.93
N GLY A 28 7.74 -10.72 -22.44
CA GLY A 28 8.25 -11.16 -23.74
C GLY A 28 8.37 -12.69 -23.76
N ASP A 29 8.24 -13.30 -24.93
CA ASP A 29 8.25 -14.76 -25.02
C ASP A 29 9.55 -15.37 -24.47
N ALA A 30 9.45 -16.57 -23.87
CA ALA A 30 10.59 -17.34 -23.38
C ALA A 30 11.57 -17.76 -24.50
N THR A 31 11.23 -17.47 -25.76
CA THR A 31 12.07 -17.72 -26.94
C THR A 31 13.08 -16.60 -27.21
N GLY A 32 13.11 -15.55 -26.38
CA GLY A 32 14.01 -14.41 -26.54
C GLY A 32 13.63 -13.50 -27.72
N ARG A 33 12.51 -13.76 -28.39
CA ARG A 33 11.96 -12.84 -29.37
C ARG A 33 11.26 -11.76 -28.58
N ARG A 34 11.82 -10.55 -28.64
CA ARG A 34 11.07 -9.34 -28.32
C ARG A 34 9.95 -9.22 -29.35
N ARG A 35 8.84 -9.94 -29.17
CA ARG A 35 7.56 -9.42 -29.65
C ARG A 35 7.48 -8.06 -29.02
N GLY A 36 7.45 -7.01 -29.85
CA GLY A 36 7.33 -5.65 -29.38
C GLY A 36 6.28 -5.68 -28.30
N ILE A 37 6.68 -5.38 -27.06
CA ILE A 37 5.74 -5.06 -26.00
C ILE A 37 4.82 -4.07 -26.70
N LEU A 38 3.56 -4.44 -26.92
CA LEU A 38 2.57 -3.49 -27.39
C LEU A 38 2.65 -2.38 -26.35
N ALA A 39 3.38 -1.31 -26.66
CA ALA A 39 3.76 -0.30 -25.67
C ALA A 39 2.51 0.34 -25.06
N ASP A 40 1.39 0.24 -25.79
CA ASP A 40 0.04 0.67 -25.41
C ASP A 40 -0.79 -0.39 -24.68
N ALA A 41 -0.30 -1.62 -24.47
CA ALA A 41 -1.04 -2.60 -23.68
C ALA A 41 -0.97 -2.22 -22.18
N PRO A 42 -2.12 -2.17 -21.47
CA PRO A 42 -2.11 -1.89 -20.04
C PRO A 42 -1.20 -2.87 -19.27
N PRO A 43 -0.40 -2.39 -18.30
CA PRO A 43 0.41 -3.27 -17.49
C PRO A 43 -0.46 -4.21 -16.65
N GLY A 44 0.09 -5.36 -16.26
CA GLY A 44 -0.54 -6.19 -15.23
C GLY A 44 -0.60 -5.40 -13.93
N MET A 45 -1.80 -5.14 -13.43
CA MET A 45 -2.03 -4.28 -12.27
C MET A 45 -2.74 -5.06 -11.17
N LEU A 46 -2.20 -5.01 -9.95
CA LEU A 46 -2.88 -5.52 -8.77
C LEU A 46 -3.77 -4.42 -8.20
N ARG A 47 -5.08 -4.66 -8.18
CA ARG A 47 -6.07 -3.71 -7.67
C ARG A 47 -6.76 -4.31 -6.46
N GLY A 48 -7.16 -3.45 -5.53
CA GLY A 48 -7.91 -3.88 -4.36
C GLY A 48 -8.32 -2.73 -3.46
N LEU A 49 -8.98 -3.07 -2.37
CA LEU A 49 -9.47 -2.15 -1.36
C LEU A 49 -8.93 -2.59 0.00
N LEU A 50 -8.30 -1.65 0.70
CA LEU A 50 -7.81 -1.82 2.07
C LEU A 50 -8.84 -1.23 3.04
N VAL A 51 -9.43 -2.07 3.90
CA VAL A 51 -10.40 -1.64 4.92
C VAL A 51 -9.76 -1.73 6.29
N LEU A 52 -9.63 -0.58 6.97
CA LEU A 52 -9.24 -0.53 8.37
C LEU A 52 -10.48 -0.27 9.24
N ASN A 53 -10.88 -1.26 10.02
CA ASN A 53 -11.95 -1.16 11.00
C ASN A 53 -11.37 -0.82 12.37
N VAL A 54 -11.74 0.34 12.90
CA VAL A 54 -11.24 0.85 14.18
C VAL A 54 -12.35 0.76 15.23
N ALA A 55 -12.19 -0.13 16.20
CA ALA A 55 -13.17 -0.43 17.23
C ALA A 55 -13.26 0.64 18.33
N LYS A 56 -12.17 1.36 18.57
CA LYS A 56 -12.04 2.43 19.57
C LYS A 56 -11.17 3.53 18.99
N PRO A 57 -11.35 4.81 19.38
CA PRO A 57 -10.46 5.89 18.97
C PRO A 57 -8.99 5.49 19.14
N THR A 58 -8.30 5.26 18.01
CA THR A 58 -6.94 4.72 17.97
C THR A 58 -6.10 5.66 17.14
N ARG A 59 -4.93 6.06 17.65
CA ARG A 59 -3.97 6.84 16.89
C ARG A 59 -3.28 5.93 15.88
N ILE A 60 -3.46 6.21 14.60
CA ILE A 60 -2.79 5.50 13.51
C ILE A 60 -1.51 6.27 13.17
N THR A 61 -0.38 5.57 13.06
CA THR A 61 0.92 6.17 12.72
C THR A 61 1.25 6.02 11.25
N SER A 62 1.02 4.84 10.68
CA SER A 62 1.15 4.60 9.26
C SER A 62 0.23 3.45 8.82
N ILE A 63 -0.09 3.46 7.53
CA ILE A 63 -0.74 2.36 6.82
C ILE A 63 0.13 2.10 5.60
N GLU A 64 0.75 0.93 5.57
CA GLU A 64 1.73 0.52 4.56
C GLU A 64 1.31 -0.84 4.01
N VAL A 65 1.45 -1.03 2.70
CA VAL A 65 1.15 -2.28 2.00
C VAL A 65 2.39 -2.69 1.25
N GLU A 66 2.72 -3.97 1.33
CA GLU A 66 3.88 -4.55 0.65
C GLU A 66 3.43 -5.66 -0.30
N LEU A 67 3.96 -5.62 -1.51
CA LEU A 67 3.86 -6.68 -2.50
C LEU A 67 5.20 -7.40 -2.58
N THR A 68 5.25 -8.65 -2.10
CA THR A 68 6.43 -9.51 -2.18
C THR A 68 6.23 -10.64 -3.18
N GLY A 69 7.25 -10.91 -3.98
CA GLY A 69 7.34 -12.08 -4.85
C GLY A 69 8.37 -13.04 -4.29
N LYS A 70 7.96 -14.28 -4.04
CA LYS A 70 8.82 -15.33 -3.50
C LYS A 70 8.89 -16.51 -4.46
N THR A 71 10.07 -17.09 -4.61
CA THR A 71 10.29 -18.36 -5.30
C THR A 71 10.58 -19.44 -4.27
N ASN A 72 10.03 -20.63 -4.47
CA ASN A 72 10.32 -21.80 -3.65
C ASN A 72 10.78 -22.92 -4.58
N THR A 73 11.98 -23.42 -4.36
CA THR A 73 12.55 -24.56 -5.06
C THR A 73 12.56 -25.75 -4.12
N ALA A 74 11.75 -26.78 -4.42
CA ALA A 74 11.72 -28.02 -3.66
C ALA A 74 12.52 -29.11 -4.39
N TRP A 75 13.50 -29.69 -3.69
CA TRP A 75 14.29 -30.85 -4.10
C TRP A 75 13.86 -32.07 -3.27
N PRO A 76 12.94 -32.91 -3.78
CA PRO A 76 12.61 -34.16 -3.11
C PRO A 76 13.76 -35.16 -3.32
N GLU A 77 14.48 -35.49 -2.26
CA GLU A 77 15.53 -36.51 -2.29
C GLU A 77 14.98 -37.85 -1.79
N GLY A 78 15.32 -38.96 -2.45
CA GLY A 78 14.99 -40.32 -2.00
C GLY A 78 13.63 -40.87 -2.46
N VAL A 79 13.40 -42.18 -2.23
CA VAL A 79 12.17 -42.91 -2.59
C VAL A 79 11.63 -43.64 -1.35
N GLY A 80 10.31 -43.63 -1.17
CA GLY A 80 9.64 -44.34 -0.08
C GLY A 80 9.95 -43.78 1.31
N ALA A 81 10.31 -44.64 2.27
CA ALA A 81 10.54 -44.28 3.67
C ALA A 81 11.80 -43.40 3.91
N ARG A 82 12.61 -43.13 2.88
CA ARG A 82 13.80 -42.27 2.96
C ARG A 82 13.62 -40.94 2.25
N ARG A 83 12.38 -40.55 1.94
CA ARG A 83 12.12 -39.27 1.27
C ARG A 83 12.45 -38.11 2.21
N ILE A 84 13.31 -37.21 1.76
CA ILE A 84 13.67 -35.95 2.41
C ILE A 84 13.14 -34.82 1.53
N GLU A 85 12.42 -33.87 2.12
CA GLU A 85 11.96 -32.67 1.43
C GLU A 85 12.91 -31.52 1.76
N ILE A 86 13.83 -31.23 0.84
CA ILE A 86 14.66 -30.04 0.90
C ILE A 86 13.91 -28.95 0.14
N SER A 87 13.69 -27.79 0.77
CA SER A 87 13.12 -26.63 0.07
C SER A 87 13.95 -25.39 0.34
N GLU A 88 14.10 -24.57 -0.69
CA GLU A 88 14.82 -23.29 -0.66
C GLU A 88 13.86 -22.18 -1.07
N GLU A 89 13.64 -21.20 -0.19
CA GLU A 89 12.79 -20.03 -0.44
C GLU A 89 13.66 -18.78 -0.67
N HIS A 90 13.37 -18.03 -1.73
CA HIS A 90 14.05 -16.77 -2.04
C HIS A 90 13.07 -15.67 -2.44
N GLU A 91 13.31 -14.45 -1.98
CA GLU A 91 12.52 -13.27 -2.34
C GLU A 91 13.08 -12.63 -3.62
N ILE A 92 12.26 -12.54 -4.66
CA ILE A 92 12.63 -12.05 -6.00
C ILE A 92 12.07 -10.66 -6.31
N TYR A 93 11.15 -10.17 -5.48
CA TYR A 93 10.50 -8.88 -5.67
C TYR A 93 9.98 -8.33 -4.33
N SER A 94 10.18 -7.05 -4.07
CA SER A 94 9.55 -6.32 -2.96
C SER A 94 9.18 -4.92 -3.44
N GLN A 95 7.93 -4.53 -3.22
CA GLN A 95 7.45 -3.18 -3.46
C GLN A 95 6.54 -2.75 -2.30
N SER A 96 6.89 -1.66 -1.65
CA SER A 96 6.10 -1.09 -0.55
C SER A 96 5.42 0.21 -0.96
N TYR A 97 4.17 0.38 -0.56
CA TYR A 97 3.38 1.60 -0.75
C TYR A 97 2.83 2.10 0.58
N VAL A 98 3.04 3.39 0.86
CA VAL A 98 2.56 4.05 2.08
C VAL A 98 1.25 4.78 1.76
N PHE A 99 0.13 4.26 2.24
CA PHE A 99 -1.20 4.87 2.08
C PHE A 99 -1.43 6.01 3.06
N PHE A 100 -0.81 5.95 4.24
CA PHE A 100 -0.93 6.96 5.28
C PHE A 100 0.34 6.98 6.12
N ARG A 101 0.83 8.17 6.48
CA ARG A 101 1.87 8.34 7.50
C ARG A 101 1.64 9.65 8.26
N ALA A 102 1.47 9.55 9.57
CA ALA A 102 1.24 10.69 10.44
C ALA A 102 2.51 11.57 10.50
N GLY A 103 2.34 12.89 10.27
CA GLY A 103 3.40 13.89 10.47
C GLY A 103 4.27 14.23 9.25
N HIS A 104 4.05 13.62 8.07
CA HIS A 104 4.85 13.89 6.86
C HIS A 104 4.17 14.78 5.80
N THR A 105 3.02 15.40 6.10
CA THR A 105 2.44 16.45 5.26
C THR A 105 3.25 17.75 5.43
N PRO A 106 3.99 18.23 4.39
CA PRO A 106 4.73 19.48 4.48
C PRO A 106 3.75 20.63 4.73
N GLY A 107 4.00 21.40 5.81
CA GLY A 107 3.18 22.56 6.20
C GLY A 107 2.31 22.37 7.45
N SER A 108 2.14 21.16 7.98
CA SER A 108 1.29 20.95 9.17
C SER A 108 2.11 20.77 10.44
N ASN A 109 2.44 21.87 11.12
CA ASN A 109 2.76 21.82 12.54
C ASN A 109 1.45 21.58 13.33
N PHE A 110 1.03 20.31 13.29
CA PHE A 110 0.15 19.61 14.23
C PHE A 110 -1.20 20.26 14.53
N ARG A 111 -2.23 20.09 13.69
CA ARG A 111 -3.63 20.11 14.17
C ARG A 111 -4.53 19.09 13.45
N ARG A 112 -4.42 17.85 13.93
CA ARG A 112 -5.38 16.73 13.77
C ARG A 112 -5.28 15.99 12.44
N HIS A 113 -4.88 14.72 12.53
CA HIS A 113 -5.38 13.52 11.84
C HIS A 113 -6.84 13.59 11.31
N LEU A 114 -7.15 14.60 10.48
CA LEU A 114 -8.47 14.89 9.96
C LEU A 114 -8.88 13.83 8.94
N SER A 115 -9.81 12.97 9.35
CA SER A 115 -10.74 12.31 8.45
C SER A 115 -11.53 13.39 7.70
N VAL A 116 -11.05 13.80 6.53
CA VAL A 116 -11.91 14.51 5.58
C VAL A 116 -12.58 13.46 4.72
N GLY A 117 -13.90 13.37 4.83
CA GLY A 117 -14.71 12.59 3.89
C GLY A 117 -14.55 13.15 2.47
N PRO A 118 -15.08 12.43 1.45
CA PRO A 118 -14.95 12.86 0.07
C PRO A 118 -15.56 14.26 -0.10
N GLY A 119 -14.76 15.26 -0.51
CA GLY A 119 -15.28 16.55 -0.98
C GLY A 119 -14.86 17.84 -0.25
N LEU A 120 -13.81 17.87 0.57
CA LEU A 120 -13.30 19.14 1.10
C LEU A 120 -11.96 19.53 0.48
N ALA A 121 -12.04 20.32 -0.60
CA ALA A 121 -10.98 21.25 -0.95
C ALA A 121 -11.08 22.42 0.04
N LEU A 122 -10.03 22.66 0.82
CA LEU A 122 -9.84 23.95 1.46
C LEU A 122 -8.72 24.65 0.71
N GLU A 123 -9.13 25.33 -0.37
CA GLU A 123 -8.45 26.53 -0.83
C GLU A 123 -8.54 27.55 0.32
N HIS A 124 -7.41 27.91 0.90
CA HIS A 124 -7.31 29.14 1.67
C HIS A 124 -6.20 29.96 1.03
N GLU A 125 -6.65 30.89 0.21
CA GLU A 125 -5.92 32.05 -0.27
C GLU A 125 -5.60 32.91 0.95
N ASP A 126 -4.37 32.85 1.45
CA ASP A 126 -3.85 33.92 2.29
C ASP A 126 -3.11 34.90 1.37
N GLU A 127 -3.89 35.77 0.73
CA GLU A 127 -3.44 37.05 0.17
C GLU A 127 -2.95 37.95 1.31
N ASP A 128 -1.68 37.82 1.73
CA ASP A 128 -1.04 38.87 2.53
C ASP A 128 -0.39 39.91 1.61
N HIS A 129 -1.24 40.78 1.07
CA HIS A 129 -0.85 42.10 0.61
C HIS A 129 -0.45 42.97 1.81
N SER A 130 0.83 43.27 1.96
CA SER A 130 1.25 44.49 2.66
C SER A 130 2.48 45.11 2.01
N GLU A 131 2.22 46.09 1.14
CA GLU A 131 3.19 47.08 0.69
C GLU A 131 3.66 47.94 1.88
N ARG A 132 4.98 48.07 2.10
CA ARG A 132 5.65 49.38 2.28
C ARG A 132 7.17 49.30 2.47
N SER A 133 7.87 49.85 1.47
CA SER A 133 8.90 50.90 1.56
C SER A 133 10.13 50.73 2.47
N SER A 134 11.31 50.60 1.85
CA SER A 134 12.59 51.34 2.07
C SER A 134 13.76 50.47 1.55
N ILE A 135 14.90 50.91 1.01
CA ILE A 135 15.46 52.17 0.51
C ILE A 135 16.86 51.82 -0.10
N VAL A 136 17.22 52.45 -1.23
CA VAL A 136 18.57 52.82 -1.74
C VAL A 136 19.60 51.76 -2.27
N GLN A 137 19.76 51.87 -3.60
CA GLN A 137 20.90 51.80 -4.57
C GLN A 137 22.19 50.94 -4.39
N PRO A 138 22.72 50.40 -5.51
CA PRO A 138 24.03 49.74 -5.60
C PRO A 138 25.18 50.72 -5.98
N GLU A 139 26.40 50.37 -5.58
CA GLU A 139 27.65 50.67 -6.33
C GLU A 139 28.14 49.41 -7.04
#